data_AF-A0A823C633-F1
#
_entry.id   AF-A0A823C633-F1
#
_cell.length_a   1.000
_cell.length_b   1.000
_cell.length_c   1.000
_cell.angle_alpha   90.00
_cell.angle_beta   90.00
_cell.angle_gamma   90.00
#
_symmetry.space_group_name_H-M   'P 1'
#
loop_
_entity.id
_entity.type
_entity.pdbx_description
1 polymer ?
#
loop_
_entity_poly.entity_id
_entity_poly.type
_entity_poly.pdbx_seq_one_letter_code
_entity_poly.pdbx_strand_id
1 'polypeptide(L)'
;VKTTPTNATGVFTNANQTVTYVYEKADGAPVTVKYVDADGNELATPDTLNGKLDTSYAATAKNLSGWKLTATPANANGVFTTDAQTVTFVYAKQEDNPKKEDKNKTPIKISENKPTASKVTRIKKQTKLPKTGDNQQDSILFGLIGTCFVLLGIYSISKKNS
;
A
#
# COMPACT_ATOMS: atom_id res chain seq x y z
N VAL A 1 14.90 -21.40 -12.66
CA VAL A 1 14.46 -22.78 -12.33
C VAL A 1 14.81 -23.05 -10.89
N LYS A 2 13.85 -23.49 -10.07
CA LYS A 2 14.10 -23.85 -8.66
C LYS A 2 14.72 -25.24 -8.57
N THR A 3 14.23 -26.19 -9.37
CA THR A 3 14.81 -27.54 -9.48
C THR A 3 14.80 -28.01 -10.93
N THR A 4 15.94 -28.49 -11.39
CA THR A 4 16.04 -29.24 -12.64
C THR A 4 15.85 -30.71 -12.30
N PRO A 5 14.86 -31.42 -12.88
CA PRO A 5 14.63 -32.82 -12.57
C PRO A 5 15.77 -33.68 -13.15
N THR A 6 16.08 -34.79 -12.48
CA THR A 6 17.16 -35.70 -12.90
C THR A 6 16.90 -36.35 -14.26
N ASN A 7 15.63 -36.47 -14.67
CA ASN A 7 15.21 -36.96 -15.98
C ASN A 7 14.99 -35.84 -17.02
N ALA A 8 15.56 -34.64 -16.81
CA ALA A 8 15.55 -33.56 -17.81
C ALA A 8 16.22 -33.95 -19.14
N THR A 9 17.13 -34.92 -19.10
CA THR A 9 17.73 -35.58 -20.26
C THR A 9 17.52 -37.09 -20.15
N GLY A 10 17.26 -37.78 -21.27
CA GLY A 10 17.03 -39.22 -21.28
C GLY A 10 16.82 -39.78 -22.68
N VAL A 11 16.41 -41.04 -22.76
CA VAL A 11 16.13 -41.75 -24.01
C VAL A 11 14.62 -41.95 -24.14
N PHE A 12 14.11 -41.91 -25.36
CA PHE A 12 12.71 -42.26 -25.61
C PHE A 12 12.47 -43.73 -25.30
N THR A 13 11.36 -43.99 -24.60
CA THR A 13 10.92 -45.34 -24.26
C THR A 13 9.46 -45.51 -24.65
N ASN A 14 8.99 -46.75 -24.66
CA ASN A 14 7.63 -47.11 -25.01
C ASN A 14 6.65 -46.85 -23.86
N ALA A 15 7.15 -46.38 -22.70
CA ALA A 15 6.38 -46.02 -21.53
C ALA A 15 6.23 -44.49 -21.44
N ASN A 16 5.13 -44.02 -20.83
CA ASN A 16 4.92 -42.60 -20.60
C ASN A 16 5.97 -42.05 -19.63
N GLN A 17 6.54 -40.89 -19.96
CA GLN A 17 7.54 -40.21 -19.14
C GLN A 17 7.07 -38.80 -18.83
N THR A 18 7.13 -38.40 -17.55
CA THR A 18 6.81 -37.04 -17.10
C THR A 18 8.09 -36.38 -16.60
N VAL A 19 8.40 -35.20 -17.13
CA VAL A 19 9.52 -34.36 -16.70
C VAL A 19 8.94 -33.11 -16.06
N THR A 20 9.10 -32.96 -14.75
CA THR A 20 8.51 -31.86 -14.00
C THR A 20 9.57 -30.80 -13.67
N TYR A 21 9.37 -29.58 -14.16
CA TYR A 21 10.17 -28.42 -13.78
C TYR A 21 9.44 -27.62 -12.70
N VAL A 22 10.17 -27.22 -11.65
CA VAL A 22 9.65 -26.32 -10.61
C VAL A 22 10.32 -24.96 -10.76
N TYR A 23 9.49 -23.90 -10.76
CA TYR A 23 9.94 -22.51 -10.81
C TYR A 23 9.56 -21.80 -9.52
N GLU A 24 10.36 -20.81 -9.13
CA GLU A 24 10.04 -19.88 -8.06
C GLU A 24 10.08 -18.46 -8.64
N LYS A 25 9.21 -17.58 -8.15
CA LYS A 25 9.28 -16.17 -8.49
C LYS A 25 10.60 -15.58 -8.02
N ALA A 26 11.16 -14.69 -8.83
CA ALA A 26 12.31 -13.89 -8.44
C ALA A 26 11.95 -12.97 -7.26
N ASP A 27 12.96 -12.55 -6.51
CA ASP A 27 12.82 -11.43 -5.59
C ASP A 27 12.61 -10.14 -6.38
N GLY A 28 11.73 -9.28 -5.88
CA GLY A 28 11.58 -7.92 -6.39
C GLY A 28 12.67 -7.02 -5.80
N ALA A 29 12.86 -5.85 -6.40
CA ALA A 29 13.71 -4.82 -5.81
C ALA A 29 13.05 -4.25 -4.53
N PRO A 30 13.87 -3.80 -3.56
CA PRO A 30 13.35 -3.31 -2.28
C PRO A 30 12.51 -2.03 -2.45
N VAL A 31 11.55 -1.86 -1.54
CA VAL A 31 10.80 -0.62 -1.38
C VAL A 31 11.33 0.11 -0.16
N THR A 32 11.84 1.32 -0.35
CA THR A 32 12.30 2.19 0.76
C THR A 32 11.15 3.08 1.22
N VAL A 33 10.89 3.11 2.52
CA VAL A 33 9.87 3.96 3.14
C VAL A 33 10.53 5.10 3.90
N LYS A 34 10.33 6.33 3.46
CA LYS A 34 10.91 7.55 4.06
C LYS A 34 9.88 8.33 4.86
N TYR A 35 10.35 8.98 5.92
CA TYR A 35 9.55 9.83 6.81
C TYR A 35 10.21 11.20 6.87
N VAL A 36 9.61 12.19 6.22
CA VAL A 36 10.24 13.52 6.04
C VAL A 36 9.31 14.66 6.41
N ASP A 37 9.86 15.82 6.72
CA ASP A 37 9.09 17.06 6.79
C ASP A 37 8.82 17.65 5.40
N ALA A 38 8.16 18.81 5.34
CA ALA A 38 7.85 19.51 4.09
C ALA A 38 9.08 19.99 3.31
N ASP A 39 10.23 20.16 3.99
CA ASP A 39 11.50 20.57 3.39
C ASP A 39 12.33 19.35 2.93
N GLY A 40 11.86 18.14 3.21
CA GLY A 40 12.53 16.88 2.85
C GLY A 40 13.55 16.40 3.89
N ASN A 41 13.61 17.00 5.08
CA ASN A 41 14.49 16.54 6.15
C ASN A 41 13.96 15.24 6.75
N GLU A 42 14.86 14.29 7.00
CA GLU A 42 14.50 13.00 7.58
C GLU A 42 14.13 13.13 9.07
N LEU A 43 12.94 12.65 9.42
CA LEU A 43 12.40 12.69 10.78
C LEU A 43 12.55 11.35 11.52
N ALA A 44 12.74 10.27 10.77
CA ALA A 44 12.98 8.93 11.29
C ALA A 44 13.72 8.08 10.26
N THR A 45 14.49 7.10 10.75
CA THR A 45 15.20 6.14 9.89
C THR A 45 14.24 5.50 8.88
N PRO A 46 14.63 5.41 7.59
CA PRO A 46 13.81 4.78 6.56
C PRO A 46 13.65 3.28 6.82
N ASP A 47 12.48 2.75 6.50
CA ASP A 47 12.25 1.31 6.52
C ASP A 47 12.50 0.69 5.14
N THR A 48 12.80 -0.60 5.10
CA THR A 48 12.95 -1.36 3.86
C THR A 48 11.96 -2.51 3.85
N LEU A 49 11.11 -2.56 2.83
CA LEU A 49 10.23 -3.70 2.58
C LEU A 49 10.86 -4.55 1.48
N ASN A 50 10.82 -5.88 1.67
CA ASN A 50 11.31 -6.86 0.71
C ASN A 50 10.19 -7.84 0.38
N GLY A 51 10.16 -8.34 -0.85
CA GLY A 51 9.18 -9.34 -1.27
C GLY A 51 9.48 -9.91 -2.65
N LYS A 52 8.69 -10.91 -3.05
CA LYS A 52 8.80 -11.52 -4.39
C LYS A 52 8.21 -10.60 -5.45
N LEU A 53 8.70 -10.71 -6.68
CA LEU A 53 8.17 -9.97 -7.82
C LEU A 53 6.64 -10.16 -7.96
N ASP A 54 5.93 -9.07 -8.25
CA ASP A 54 4.47 -8.99 -8.36
C ASP A 54 3.69 -9.37 -7.09
N THR A 55 4.35 -9.41 -5.92
CA THR A 55 3.64 -9.53 -4.64
C THR A 55 3.32 -8.16 -4.08
N SER A 56 2.19 -8.03 -3.39
CA SER A 56 1.74 -6.77 -2.81
C SER A 56 2.60 -6.35 -1.61
N TYR A 57 2.84 -5.05 -1.47
CA TYR A 57 3.35 -4.44 -0.25
C TYR A 57 2.35 -3.42 0.32
N ALA A 58 2.48 -3.15 1.62
CA ALA A 58 1.79 -2.06 2.32
C ALA A 58 2.79 -1.35 3.22
N ALA A 59 2.97 -0.05 3.01
CA ALA A 59 3.78 0.82 3.84
C ALA A 59 2.87 1.63 4.77
N THR A 60 3.32 1.83 6.01
CA THR A 60 2.56 2.55 7.04
C THR A 60 3.32 3.76 7.54
N ALA A 61 2.56 4.81 7.86
CA ALA A 61 3.10 5.99 8.51
C ALA A 61 3.53 5.66 9.95
N LYS A 62 4.67 6.19 10.39
CA LYS A 62 5.09 6.14 11.79
C LYS A 62 4.36 7.21 12.59
N ASN A 63 4.10 6.91 13.87
CA ASN A 63 3.72 7.91 14.86
C ASN A 63 4.97 8.61 15.36
N LEU A 64 5.11 9.89 15.05
CA LEU A 64 6.30 10.70 15.36
C LEU A 64 5.91 11.82 16.32
N SER A 65 6.57 11.90 17.47
CA SER A 65 6.27 12.91 18.50
C SER A 65 6.45 14.33 17.95
N GLY A 66 5.45 15.19 18.12
CA GLY A 66 5.47 16.57 17.62
C GLY A 66 5.23 16.72 16.12
N TRP A 67 4.83 15.65 15.43
CA TRP A 67 4.58 15.64 13.99
C TRP A 67 3.25 14.98 13.64
N LYS A 68 2.56 15.53 12.63
CA LYS A 68 1.30 15.01 12.11
C LYS A 68 1.46 14.67 10.63
N LEU A 69 0.98 13.49 10.22
CA LEU A 69 0.97 13.10 8.82
C LEU A 69 0.10 14.09 8.01
N THR A 70 0.63 14.58 6.90
CA THR A 70 -0.10 15.49 6.01
C THR A 70 -1.11 14.73 5.15
N ALA A 71 -0.66 13.68 4.47
CA ALA A 71 -1.47 12.78 3.67
C ALA A 71 -0.78 11.42 3.50
N THR A 72 -1.56 10.37 3.25
CA THR A 72 -1.02 9.07 2.84
C THR A 72 -0.65 9.14 1.35
N PRO A 73 0.59 8.81 0.96
CA PRO A 73 0.99 8.82 -0.45
C PRO A 73 0.23 7.75 -1.25
N ALA A 74 -0.06 8.02 -2.52
CA ALA A 74 -0.85 7.12 -3.36
C ALA A 74 -0.21 5.73 -3.54
N ASN A 75 1.13 5.65 -3.50
CA ASN A 75 1.89 4.41 -3.59
C ASN A 75 2.18 3.74 -2.24
N ALA A 76 1.50 4.14 -1.15
CA ALA A 76 1.60 3.46 0.15
C ALA A 76 1.23 1.98 0.06
N ASN A 77 0.40 1.61 -0.91
CA ASN A 77 0.14 0.23 -1.28
C ASN A 77 0.54 0.04 -2.74
N GLY A 78 1.15 -1.10 -3.06
CA GLY A 78 1.62 -1.39 -4.40
C GLY A 78 2.07 -2.83 -4.53
N VAL A 79 2.88 -3.11 -5.56
CA VAL A 79 3.50 -4.41 -5.77
C VAL A 79 5.01 -4.25 -5.94
N PHE A 80 5.77 -5.25 -5.53
CA PHE A 80 7.21 -5.30 -5.78
C PHE A 80 7.49 -5.44 -7.27
N THR A 81 8.35 -4.58 -7.78
CA THR A 81 8.76 -4.51 -9.19
C THR A 81 10.21 -4.95 -9.34
N THR A 82 10.72 -5.00 -10.57
CA THR A 82 12.15 -5.17 -10.83
C THR A 82 12.97 -3.94 -10.43
N ASP A 83 12.34 -2.77 -10.43
CA ASP A 83 12.96 -1.50 -10.09
C ASP A 83 12.72 -1.15 -8.61
N ALA A 84 13.71 -0.55 -7.96
CA ALA A 84 13.56 -0.08 -6.59
C ALA A 84 12.53 1.06 -6.52
N GLN A 85 11.72 1.07 -5.47
CA GLN A 85 10.65 2.06 -5.28
C GLN A 85 10.86 2.84 -3.98
N THR A 86 10.33 4.06 -3.92
CA THR A 86 10.33 4.87 -2.69
C THR A 86 8.93 5.33 -2.36
N VAL A 87 8.50 5.05 -1.13
CA VAL A 87 7.27 5.60 -0.53
C VAL A 87 7.68 6.67 0.46
N THR A 88 7.13 7.88 0.32
CA THR A 88 7.48 9.01 1.19
C THR A 88 6.25 9.50 1.94
N PHE A 89 6.30 9.40 3.27
CA PHE A 89 5.33 10.03 4.16
C PHE A 89 5.86 11.41 4.56
N VAL A 90 5.06 12.44 4.27
CA VAL A 90 5.40 13.84 4.57
C VAL A 90 4.62 14.31 5.81
N TYR A 91 5.31 14.96 6.73
CA TYR A 91 4.77 15.39 8.02
C TYR A 91 4.81 16.91 8.18
N ALA A 92 3.80 17.45 8.87
CA ALA A 92 3.78 18.82 9.35
C ALA A 92 4.03 18.85 10.85
N LYS A 93 4.73 19.88 11.33
CA LYS A 93 4.97 20.08 12.76
C LYS A 93 3.64 20.29 13.46
N GLN A 94 3.40 19.54 14.53
CA GLN A 94 2.22 19.72 15.36
C GLN A 94 2.48 20.88 16.31
N GLU A 95 1.70 21.95 16.20
CA GLU A 95 1.72 23.02 17.19
C GLU A 95 1.19 22.48 18.51
N ASP A 96 1.97 22.68 19.58
CA ASP A 96 1.47 22.48 20.94
C ASP A 96 0.38 23.51 21.17
N ASN A 97 -0.88 23.10 21.01
CA ASN A 97 -1.96 23.82 21.66
C ASN A 97 -1.64 23.80 23.16
N PRO A 98 -1.54 24.96 23.85
CA PRO A 98 -1.31 24.96 25.28
C PRO A 98 -2.40 24.12 25.94
N LYS A 99 -1.98 23.06 26.63
CA LYS A 99 -2.81 22.18 27.46
C LYS A 99 -3.84 23.03 28.22
N LYS A 100 -5.13 22.80 27.97
CA LYS A 100 -6.10 22.92 29.08
C LYS A 100 -5.71 21.84 30.08
N GLU A 101 -5.17 22.30 31.20
CA GLU A 101 -4.86 21.51 32.38
C GLU A 101 -6.14 20.77 32.83
N ASP A 102 -6.15 19.44 32.70
CA ASP A 102 -7.23 18.60 33.23
C ASP A 102 -7.07 18.48 34.75
N LYS A 103 -7.73 19.38 35.48
CA LYS A 103 -8.08 19.18 36.89
C LYS A 103 -9.46 18.54 36.95
N ASN A 104 -9.55 17.21 36.93
CA ASN A 104 -10.09 16.49 38.08
C ASN A 104 -9.96 14.96 37.97
N LYS A 105 -9.11 14.48 38.87
CA LYS A 105 -9.04 13.16 39.48
C LYS A 105 -10.41 12.51 39.74
N THR A 106 -10.46 11.21 39.43
CA THR A 106 -11.51 10.21 39.71
C THR A 106 -12.10 10.25 41.12
N PRO A 107 -13.41 9.96 41.27
CA PRO A 107 -13.88 9.08 42.33
C PRO A 107 -14.52 7.80 41.75
N ILE A 108 -14.07 6.67 42.29
CA ILE A 108 -14.60 5.32 42.11
C ILE A 108 -16.07 5.27 42.58
N LYS A 109 -16.97 4.65 41.80
CA LYS A 109 -18.20 4.07 42.35
C LYS A 109 -18.53 2.73 41.67
N ILE A 110 -18.38 1.65 42.44
CA ILE A 110 -18.84 0.29 42.15
C ILE A 110 -20.33 0.23 42.47
N SER A 111 -21.13 -0.35 41.59
CA SER A 111 -22.49 -0.81 41.87
C SER A 111 -22.79 -1.99 40.96
N GLU A 112 -22.94 -3.16 41.57
CA GLU A 112 -23.05 -4.48 40.96
C GLU A 112 -24.43 -5.05 41.28
N ASN A 113 -25.30 -5.23 40.26
CA ASN A 113 -26.59 -5.92 40.40
C ASN A 113 -26.96 -6.66 39.09
N LYS A 114 -26.64 -7.96 39.03
CA LYS A 114 -27.14 -9.03 38.14
C LYS A 114 -27.91 -10.01 39.09
N PRO A 115 -29.04 -10.70 38.76
CA PRO A 115 -29.20 -11.55 37.56
C PRO A 115 -30.62 -11.77 36.93
N THR A 116 -30.61 -12.09 35.62
CA THR A 116 -31.37 -13.08 34.80
C THR A 116 -32.88 -13.33 34.91
N ALA A 117 -33.58 -13.32 33.75
CA ALA A 117 -34.41 -14.43 33.26
C ALA A 117 -34.66 -14.36 31.73
N SER A 118 -34.42 -15.47 31.03
CA SER A 118 -34.56 -15.67 29.57
C SER A 118 -35.83 -16.46 29.22
N LYS A 119 -36.57 -16.10 28.14
CA LYS A 119 -37.23 -17.02 27.16
C LYS A 119 -37.89 -16.25 25.98
N VAL A 120 -37.21 -16.10 24.83
CA VAL A 120 -37.38 -16.77 23.50
C VAL A 120 -38.72 -16.54 22.76
N THR A 121 -38.65 -15.97 21.54
CA THR A 121 -39.26 -16.50 20.29
C THR A 121 -38.54 -15.90 19.04
N ARG A 122 -38.32 -16.75 18.02
CA ARG A 122 -37.45 -16.61 16.84
C ARG A 122 -38.24 -16.13 15.60
N ILE A 123 -37.79 -15.10 14.88
CA ILE A 123 -38.13 -14.86 13.46
C ILE A 123 -36.89 -14.41 12.68
N LYS A 124 -36.57 -15.11 11.58
CA LYS A 124 -35.52 -14.79 10.60
C LYS A 124 -36.00 -13.70 9.64
N LYS A 125 -35.18 -12.69 9.31
CA LYS A 125 -35.19 -12.06 7.97
C LYS A 125 -33.85 -11.42 7.60
N GLN A 126 -33.56 -11.55 6.31
CA GLN A 126 -32.31 -11.44 5.56
C GLN A 126 -32.11 -10.03 5.00
N THR A 127 -30.89 -9.48 5.06
CA THR A 127 -30.54 -8.22 4.38
C THR A 127 -29.61 -8.51 3.20
N LYS A 128 -30.02 -8.03 2.02
CA LYS A 128 -29.53 -8.38 0.68
C LYS A 128 -28.45 -7.38 0.24
N LEU A 129 -27.36 -7.85 -0.37
CA LEU A 129 -26.41 -7.02 -1.12
C LEU A 129 -27.06 -6.47 -2.40
N PRO A 130 -26.73 -5.27 -2.90
CA PRO A 130 -26.86 -4.95 -4.31
C PRO A 130 -25.61 -5.35 -5.12
N LYS A 131 -25.85 -5.92 -6.31
CA LYS A 131 -24.90 -6.29 -7.37
C LYS A 131 -24.77 -5.15 -8.40
N THR A 132 -23.66 -5.17 -9.16
CA THR A 132 -23.35 -4.43 -10.40
C THR A 132 -24.34 -4.70 -11.55
N GLY A 133 -24.53 -3.72 -12.46
CA GLY A 133 -25.19 -3.91 -13.77
C GLY A 133 -25.56 -2.59 -14.49
N ASP A 134 -25.00 -2.39 -15.68
CA ASP A 134 -24.94 -1.20 -16.54
C ASP A 134 -26.18 -1.02 -17.48
N ASN A 135 -26.13 0.04 -18.33
CA ASN A 135 -26.82 0.31 -19.63
C ASN A 135 -27.97 1.34 -19.63
N GLN A 136 -28.16 2.23 -20.61
CA GLN A 136 -27.41 2.98 -21.66
C GLN A 136 -28.52 3.68 -22.48
N GLN A 137 -28.34 4.92 -22.96
CA GLN A 137 -28.77 5.31 -24.33
C GLN A 137 -28.17 6.68 -24.72
N ASP A 138 -27.14 6.61 -25.56
CA ASP A 138 -26.90 7.42 -26.75
C ASP A 138 -26.91 8.96 -26.67
N SER A 139 -25.71 9.55 -26.69
CA SER A 139 -25.31 10.51 -27.74
C SER A 139 -23.80 10.72 -27.76
N ILE A 140 -23.28 10.71 -28.98
CA ILE A 140 -21.91 10.59 -29.45
C ILE A 140 -21.08 11.87 -29.16
N LEU A 141 -19.76 11.69 -28.92
CA LEU A 141 -18.64 12.51 -29.45
C LEU A 141 -17.94 13.57 -28.55
N PHE A 142 -16.62 13.37 -28.45
CA PHE A 142 -15.50 14.24 -28.01
C PHE A 142 -15.22 14.46 -26.51
N GLY A 143 -14.08 13.89 -26.08
CA GLY A 143 -13.37 14.24 -24.85
C GLY A 143 -11.90 13.82 -24.84
N LEU A 144 -11.24 13.72 -26.01
CA LEU A 144 -9.82 14.07 -26.05
C LEU A 144 -9.77 15.59 -25.86
N ILE A 145 -9.07 16.07 -24.83
CA ILE A 145 -8.19 17.25 -24.80
C ILE A 145 -7.94 17.60 -23.33
N GLY A 146 -6.68 17.47 -22.95
CA GLY A 146 -6.17 17.86 -21.65
C GLY A 146 -4.67 17.67 -21.51
N THR A 147 -3.93 17.69 -22.62
CA THR A 147 -2.50 17.98 -22.61
C THR A 147 -2.29 19.32 -21.91
N CYS A 148 -1.65 19.33 -20.75
CA CYS A 148 -0.99 20.54 -20.26
C CYS A 148 0.48 20.20 -20.03
N PHE A 149 1.25 20.52 -21.06
CA PHE A 149 2.68 20.76 -20.97
C PHE A 149 2.95 21.73 -19.83
N VAL A 150 3.89 21.38 -18.96
CA VAL A 150 4.75 22.40 -18.35
C VAL A 150 6.15 22.14 -18.86
N LEU A 151 6.48 22.90 -19.91
CA LEU A 151 7.83 23.23 -20.34
C LEU A 151 8.58 23.90 -19.18
N LEU A 152 9.84 23.53 -18.96
CA LEU A 152 10.98 24.30 -18.44
C LEU A 152 12.11 23.27 -18.17
N GLY A 153 13.26 23.20 -18.84
CA GLY A 153 13.81 23.92 -19.96
C GLY A 153 15.11 23.20 -20.37
N ILE A 154 15.25 22.91 -21.66
CA ILE A 154 16.54 22.64 -22.29
C ILE A 154 17.31 23.96 -22.34
N TYR A 155 18.24 24.18 -21.42
CA TYR A 155 19.24 25.25 -21.56
C TYR A 155 20.51 24.95 -20.76
N SER A 156 21.50 24.36 -21.42
CA SER A 156 22.94 24.64 -21.28
C SER A 156 23.70 23.77 -22.30
N ILE A 157 23.82 24.27 -23.52
CA ILE A 157 25.04 24.88 -24.08
C ILE A 157 25.99 23.80 -24.64
N SER A 158 25.82 23.58 -25.94
CA SER A 158 26.94 23.22 -26.80
C SER A 158 27.86 24.44 -26.89
N LYS A 159 29.07 24.32 -26.35
CA LYS A 159 30.19 25.15 -26.78
C LYS A 159 31.29 24.22 -27.27
N LYS A 160 31.18 23.90 -28.57
CA LYS A 160 32.28 23.40 -29.39
C LYS A 160 33.40 24.44 -29.33
N ASN A 161 34.58 24.04 -28.88
CA ASN A 161 35.84 24.76 -29.11
C ASN A 161 36.95 23.73 -29.33
N SER A 162 37.58 23.85 -30.50
CA SER A 162 38.78 23.18 -31.02
C SER A 162 38.71 21.69 -31.30
#